data_AF-A0A7W8W7W0-F1
#
_entry.id   AF-A0A7W8W7W0-F1
#
_cell.length_a   1.000
_cell.length_b   1.000
_cell.length_c   1.000
_cell.angle_alpha   90.00
_cell.angle_beta   90.00
_cell.angle_gamma   90.00
#
_symmetry.space_group_name_H-M   'P 1'
#
loop_
_entity.id
_entity.type
_entity.pdbx_description
1 polymer ?
#
loop_
_entity_poly.entity_id
_entity_poly.type
_entity_poly.pdbx_seq_one_letter_code
_entity_poly.pdbx_strand_id
1 'polypeptide(L)'
;MRHISHLAVAIVLFGTTAGAAFATPSTSYTTTVHLRDGKQVVCAVNEPAALAQQATGQTLTQRERNEAQIDATAGLGSAQHSKSDYPSPATAPRVHCS
;
A
#
# COMPACT_ATOMS: atom_id res chain seq x y z
N MET A 1 -44.60 4.24 -53.22
CA MET A 1 -43.64 4.97 -52.37
C MET A 1 -44.24 5.19 -51.00
N ARG A 2 -43.75 4.48 -49.98
CA ARG A 2 -43.79 4.84 -48.55
C ARG A 2 -43.06 3.75 -47.76
N HIS A 3 -41.77 3.99 -47.55
CA HIS A 3 -40.90 3.18 -46.73
C HIS A 3 -41.19 3.47 -45.27
N ILE A 4 -41.55 2.47 -44.47
CA ILE A 4 -41.67 2.59 -43.01
C ILE A 4 -40.61 1.66 -42.42
N SER A 5 -39.51 2.29 -42.03
CA SER A 5 -38.33 1.70 -41.43
C SER A 5 -38.65 1.29 -39.99
N HIS A 6 -38.60 -0.01 -39.69
CA HIS A 6 -38.70 -0.50 -38.31
C HIS A 6 -37.34 -0.30 -37.62
N LEU A 7 -37.30 0.66 -36.69
CA LEU A 7 -36.19 0.90 -35.78
C LEU A 7 -36.00 -0.30 -34.84
N ALA A 8 -34.87 -1.00 -34.98
CA ALA A 8 -34.43 -2.00 -34.03
C ALA A 8 -33.94 -1.31 -32.75
N VAL A 9 -34.64 -1.52 -31.63
CA VAL A 9 -34.22 -1.03 -30.32
C VAL A 9 -33.24 -2.04 -29.72
N ALA A 10 -31.95 -1.71 -29.74
CA ALA A 10 -30.92 -2.49 -29.05
C ALA A 10 -30.95 -2.14 -27.56
N ILE A 11 -31.34 -3.10 -26.72
CA ILE A 11 -31.27 -2.98 -25.26
C ILE A 11 -29.80 -3.19 -24.85
N VAL A 12 -29.11 -2.12 -24.51
CA VAL A 12 -27.74 -2.18 -23.98
C VAL A 12 -27.82 -2.46 -22.47
N LEU A 13 -27.50 -3.70 -22.09
CA LEU A 13 -27.29 -4.10 -20.69
C LEU A 13 -25.96 -3.49 -20.20
N PHE A 14 -26.04 -2.35 -19.52
CA PHE A 14 -24.90 -1.83 -18.77
C PHE A 14 -24.71 -2.66 -17.50
N GLY A 15 -23.83 -3.65 -17.57
CA GLY A 15 -23.31 -4.35 -16.39
C GLY A 15 -22.50 -3.37 -15.55
N THR A 16 -23.02 -2.97 -14.40
CA THR A 16 -22.26 -2.21 -13.40
C THR A 16 -21.22 -3.15 -12.79
N THR A 17 -20.00 -3.15 -13.31
CA THR A 17 -18.86 -3.72 -12.58
C THR A 17 -18.65 -2.85 -11.35
N ALA A 18 -19.11 -3.33 -10.19
CA ALA A 18 -18.69 -2.77 -8.91
C ALA A 18 -17.18 -2.99 -8.79
N GLY A 19 -16.40 -1.99 -9.21
CA GLY A 19 -14.98 -1.94 -8.95
C GLY A 19 -14.80 -2.02 -7.44
N ALA A 20 -14.13 -3.06 -6.96
CA ALA A 20 -13.71 -3.12 -5.57
C ALA A 20 -12.91 -1.83 -5.28
N ALA A 21 -13.51 -0.93 -4.51
CA ALA A 21 -12.80 0.23 -4.02
C ALA A 21 -11.73 -0.29 -3.05
N PHE A 22 -10.50 -0.39 -3.54
CA PHE A 22 -9.34 -0.71 -2.72
C PHE A 22 -9.28 0.31 -1.58
N ALA A 23 -9.08 -0.21 -0.36
CA ALA A 23 -9.12 0.54 0.87
C ALA A 23 -8.26 1.82 0.80
N THR A 24 -8.72 2.83 1.54
CA THR A 24 -8.19 4.19 1.72
C THR A 24 -6.66 4.32 1.68
N PRO A 25 -6.13 5.50 1.27
CA PRO A 25 -4.70 5.69 1.05
C PRO A 25 -3.91 5.33 2.31
N SER A 26 -3.12 4.26 2.22
CA SER A 26 -2.14 3.92 3.23
C SER A 26 -1.15 5.08 3.31
N THR A 27 -1.08 5.79 4.45
CA THR A 27 -0.13 6.89 4.64
C THR A 27 1.27 6.42 4.22
N SER A 28 1.85 7.10 3.24
CA SER A 28 3.20 6.87 2.79
C SER A 28 4.14 7.87 3.44
N TYR A 29 5.27 7.40 3.92
CA TYR A 29 6.28 8.24 4.52
C TYR A 29 7.63 7.53 4.54
N THR A 30 8.68 8.34 4.73
CA THR A 30 10.01 7.86 5.06
C THR A 30 10.34 8.23 6.50
N THR A 31 10.95 7.32 7.24
CA THR A 31 11.35 7.54 8.64
C THR A 31 12.75 6.98 8.89
N THR A 32 13.49 7.61 9.80
CA THR A 32 14.80 7.14 10.24
C THR A 32 14.64 6.35 11.54
N VAL A 33 15.01 5.07 11.52
CA VAL A 33 15.01 4.19 12.68
C VAL A 33 16.42 4.08 13.24
N HIS A 34 16.52 4.13 14.56
CA HIS A 34 17.77 3.91 15.30
C HIS A 34 17.72 2.50 15.89
N LEU A 35 18.57 1.62 15.37
CA LEU A 35 18.67 0.24 15.83
C LEU A 35 19.44 0.15 17.15
N ARG A 36 19.20 -0.91 17.91
CA ARG A 36 19.88 -1.20 19.19
C ARG A 36 21.40 -1.31 19.07
N ASP A 37 21.92 -1.68 17.92
CA ASP A 37 23.36 -1.76 17.64
C ASP A 37 23.98 -0.39 17.30
N GLY A 38 23.18 0.68 17.33
CA GLY A 38 23.60 2.05 17.05
C GLY A 38 23.54 2.44 15.57
N LYS A 39 23.11 1.54 14.67
CA LYS A 39 22.93 1.89 13.26
C LYS A 39 21.69 2.76 13.07
N GLN A 40 21.79 3.63 12.07
CA GLN A 40 20.65 4.40 11.57
C GLN A 40 20.24 3.82 10.23
N VAL A 41 18.93 3.58 10.09
CA VAL A 41 18.34 2.95 8.91
C VAL A 41 17.20 3.81 8.42
N VAL A 42 17.08 3.98 7.11
CA VAL A 42 15.98 4.74 6.52
C VAL A 42 14.94 3.73 6.02
N CYS A 43 13.72 3.85 6.55
CA CYS A 43 12.61 3.00 6.20
C CYS A 43 11.56 3.77 5.42
N ALA A 44 11.21 3.27 4.24
CA ALA A 44 10.15 3.76 3.39
C ALA A 44 8.90 2.90 3.60
N VAL A 45 7.80 3.53 4.02
CA VAL A 45 6.51 2.89 4.34
C VAL A 45 5.51 3.28 3.27
N ASN A 46 4.91 2.31 2.58
CA ASN A 46 3.97 2.44 1.47
C ASN A 46 4.45 3.26 0.25
N GLU A 47 5.66 3.79 0.29
CA GLU A 47 6.30 4.50 -0.82
C GLU A 47 6.49 3.61 -2.06
N PRO A 48 6.50 4.19 -3.27
CA PRO A 48 6.87 3.46 -4.47
C PRO A 48 8.32 2.96 -4.37
N ALA A 49 8.57 1.77 -4.92
CA ALA A 49 9.86 1.09 -4.82
C ALA A 49 11.05 1.96 -5.24
N ALA A 50 10.87 2.82 -6.25
CA ALA A 50 11.89 3.75 -6.74
C ALA A 50 12.45 4.71 -5.66
N LEU A 51 11.64 5.07 -4.67
CA LEU A 51 12.06 5.94 -3.56
C LEU A 51 12.65 5.13 -2.39
N ALA A 52 12.21 3.88 -2.22
CA ALA A 52 12.70 2.98 -1.18
C ALA A 52 14.18 2.59 -1.32
N GLN A 53 14.74 2.71 -2.53
CA GLN A 53 16.14 2.35 -2.84
C GLN A 53 17.15 3.45 -2.52
N GLN A 54 16.70 4.62 -2.04
CA GLN A 54 17.60 5.73 -1.68
C GLN A 54 18.20 5.58 -0.27
N ALA A 55 17.78 4.56 0.46
CA ALA A 55 18.22 4.27 1.80
C ALA A 55 19.57 3.51 1.79
N THR A 56 20.44 3.86 2.73
CA THR A 56 21.90 3.72 2.75
C THR A 56 22.47 2.36 2.30
N GLY A 57 23.71 2.36 1.79
CA GLY A 57 24.41 1.14 1.35
C GLY A 57 24.80 0.17 2.48
N GLN A 58 24.13 0.21 3.63
CA GLN A 58 24.37 -0.68 4.76
C GLN A 58 23.56 -1.97 4.60
N THR A 59 24.26 -3.08 4.44
CA THR A 59 23.63 -4.41 4.46
C THR A 59 23.13 -4.73 5.86
N LEU A 60 21.81 -4.69 6.05
CA LEU A 60 21.17 -5.09 7.30
C LEU A 60 21.13 -6.61 7.44
N THR A 61 21.41 -7.11 8.64
CA THR A 61 21.09 -8.50 8.99
C THR A 61 19.57 -8.70 9.01
N GLN A 62 19.10 -9.96 8.95
CA GLN A 62 17.67 -10.26 9.04
C GLN A 62 17.06 -9.73 10.34
N ARG A 63 17.79 -9.81 11.45
CA ARG A 63 17.36 -9.29 12.75
C ARG A 63 17.19 -7.77 12.71
N GLU A 64 18.20 -7.06 12.19
CA GLU A 64 18.19 -5.60 12.06
C GLU A 64 17.04 -5.12 11.17
N ARG A 65 16.80 -5.83 10.07
CA ARG A 65 15.67 -5.52 9.17
C ARG A 65 14.33 -5.67 9.88
N ASN A 66 14.15 -6.75 10.65
CA ASN A 66 12.90 -6.99 11.38
C ASN A 66 12.67 -5.91 12.44
N GLU A 67 13.71 -5.55 13.19
CA GLU A 67 13.66 -4.46 14.18
C GLU A 67 13.29 -3.13 13.50
N ALA A 68 13.97 -2.79 12.41
CA ALA A 68 13.69 -1.59 11.64
C ALA A 68 12.24 -1.52 11.13
N GLN A 69 11.69 -2.63 10.63
CA GLN A 69 10.32 -2.69 10.12
C GLN A 69 9.27 -2.55 11.22
N ILE A 70 9.51 -3.13 12.39
CA ILE A 70 8.62 -3.00 13.55
C ILE A 70 8.58 -1.55 14.00
N ASP A 71 9.74 -0.93 14.19
CA ASP A 71 9.84 0.44 14.67
C ASP A 71 9.28 1.44 13.63
N ALA A 72 9.54 1.21 12.35
CA ALA A 72 9.01 2.03 11.26
C ALA A 72 7.48 1.97 11.16
N THR A 73 6.84 0.90 11.62
CA THR A 73 5.37 0.73 11.56
C THR A 73 4.66 0.96 12.90
N ALA A 74 5.40 1.20 13.98
CA ALA A 74 4.84 1.38 15.32
C ALA A 74 3.74 2.46 15.38
N GLY A 75 3.89 3.55 14.62
CA GLY A 75 2.89 4.63 14.55
C GLY A 75 1.63 4.32 13.75
N LEU A 76 1.60 3.26 12.93
CA LEU A 76 0.45 2.90 12.11
C LEU A 76 -0.63 2.14 12.92
N GLY A 77 -0.23 1.39 13.95
CA GLY A 77 -1.12 0.54 14.73
C GLY A 77 -2.22 1.31 15.45
N SER A 78 -1.98 2.57 15.82
CA SER A 78 -2.98 3.43 16.46
C SER A 78 -4.01 4.01 15.49
N ALA A 79 -3.63 4.17 14.21
CA ALA A 79 -4.49 4.78 13.18
C ALA A 79 -5.40 3.76 12.47
N GLN A 80 -5.06 2.47 12.51
CA GLN A 80 -5.74 1.40 11.76
C GLN A 80 -6.73 0.57 12.58
N HIS A 81 -7.00 0.94 13.84
CA HIS A 81 -7.96 0.23 14.71
C HIS A 81 -9.44 0.38 14.29
N SER A 82 -9.72 0.75 13.04
CA SER A 82 -11.07 0.73 12.47
C SER A 82 -11.36 -0.65 11.89
N LYS A 83 -11.67 -1.64 12.75
CA LYS A 83 -12.43 -2.88 12.41
C LYS A 83 -12.08 -3.55 11.06
N SER A 84 -10.82 -3.44 10.63
CA SER A 84 -10.30 -4.09 9.44
C SER A 84 -9.58 -5.31 9.95
N ASP A 85 -9.86 -6.47 9.36
CA ASP A 85 -9.18 -7.72 9.67
C ASP A 85 -7.69 -7.55 9.37
N TYR A 86 -6.95 -7.14 10.39
CA TYR A 86 -5.51 -7.01 10.34
C TYR A 86 -4.88 -8.36 10.73
N PRO A 87 -3.86 -8.85 9.99
CA PRO A 87 -3.35 -8.35 8.72
C PRO A 87 -3.97 -9.13 7.52
N SER A 88 -4.62 -8.42 6.60
CA SER A 88 -4.87 -8.94 5.25
C SER A 88 -3.77 -8.42 4.30
N PRO A 89 -3.38 -9.15 3.23
CA PRO A 89 -2.40 -8.64 2.27
C PRO A 89 -2.77 -7.30 1.63
N ALA A 90 -4.07 -6.96 1.60
CA ALA A 90 -4.57 -5.70 1.07
C ALA A 90 -4.41 -4.51 2.03
N THR A 91 -4.22 -4.77 3.33
CA THR A 91 -4.11 -3.74 4.38
C THR A 91 -2.76 -3.69 5.08
N ALA A 92 -1.90 -4.70 4.87
CA ALA A 92 -0.55 -4.71 5.41
C ALA A 92 0.32 -3.62 4.75
N PRO A 93 1.03 -2.78 5.53
CA PRO A 93 1.90 -1.77 4.98
C PRO A 93 3.09 -2.41 4.26
N ARG A 94 3.48 -1.86 3.10
CA ARG A 94 4.73 -2.23 2.44
C ARG A 94 5.87 -1.46 3.10
N VAL A 95 6.91 -2.16 3.57
CA VAL A 95 8.03 -1.52 4.28
C VAL A 95 9.35 -1.99 3.69
N HIS A 96 10.20 -1.03 3.33
CA HIS A 96 11.57 -1.28 2.87
C HIS A 96 12.54 -0.48 3.73
N CYS A 97 13.59 -1.11 4.25
CA CYS A 97 14.58 -0.49 5.12
C CYS A 97 15.99 -0.79 4.59
N SER A 98 16.81 0.25 4.43
CA SER A 98 18.25 0.15 4.11
C SER A 98 19.08 1.27 4.74
#